data_AF-A0A662TY32-F1
#
_entry.id   AF-A0A662TY32-F1
#
_cell.length_a   1.000
_cell.length_b   1.000
_cell.length_c   1.000
_cell.angle_alpha   90.00
_cell.angle_beta   90.00
_cell.angle_gamma   90.00
#
_symmetry.space_group_name_H-M   'P 1'
#
loop_
_entity.id
_entity.type
_entity.pdbx_description
1 polymer ?
#
loop_
_entity_poly.entity_id
_entity_poly.type
_entity_poly.pdbx_seq_one_letter_code
_entity_poly.pdbx_strand_id
1 'polypeptide(L)' 'MYLPIGLHFAWNYFEGFVYGFPVSGREIEGLLLTKVKGPAWLTGGTFGPEGSFIGLIIALLVNLIMFFYLRLREG' A
#
# COMPACT_ATOMS: atom_id res chain seq x y z
N MET A 1 -6.16 -4.67 17.66
CA MET A 1 -6.96 -4.14 16.52
C MET A 1 -6.40 -2.84 15.93
N TYR A 2 -5.63 -2.03 16.67
CA TYR A 2 -5.15 -0.73 16.15
C TYR A 2 -4.00 -0.81 15.14
N LEU A 3 -3.13 -1.82 15.25
CA LEU A 3 -1.93 -1.91 14.41
C LEU A 3 -2.23 -2.08 12.90
N PRO A 4 -3.12 -3.00 12.46
CA PRO A 4 -3.46 -3.12 11.04
C PRO A 4 -4.13 -1.85 10.48
N ILE A 5 -4.97 -1.19 11.28
CA ILE A 5 -5.64 0.06 10.89
C ILE A 5 -4.60 1.17 10.69
N GLY A 6 -3.67 1.34 11.64
CA GLY A 6 -2.61 2.33 11.54
C GLY A 6 -1.69 2.09 10.35
N LEU A 7 -1.34 0.83 10.06
CA LEU A 7 -0.54 0.47 8.89
C LEU A 7 -1.27 0.75 7.57
N HIS A 8 -2.55 0.39 7.49
CA HIS A 8 -3.35 0.64 6.29
C HIS A 8 -3.56 2.15 6.06
N PHE A 9 -3.84 2.91 7.12
CA PHE A 9 -3.91 4.36 7.06
C PHE A 9 -2.59 4.97 6.60
N ALA A 10 -1.46 4.54 7.17
CA ALA A 10 -0.14 5.03 6.77
C ALA A 10 0.12 4.75 5.28
N TRP A 11 -0.17 3.54 4.81
CA TRP A 11 -0.06 3.20 3.39
C TRP A 11 -0.84 4.17 2.50
N ASN A 12 -2.14 4.35 2.76
CA ASN A 12 -3.02 5.25 2.00
C ASN A 12 -2.52 6.70 2.05
N TYR A 13 -2.05 7.14 3.22
CA TYR A 13 -1.57 8.51 3.41
C TYR A 13 -0.32 8.78 2.56
N PHE A 14 0.66 7.87 2.58
CA PHE A 14 1.87 8.04 1.79
C PHE A 14 1.61 7.86 0.30
N GLU A 15 0.84 6.84 -0.11
CA GLU A 15 0.48 6.59 -1.51
C GLU A 15 -0.21 7.82 -2.12
N GLY A 16 -1.27 8.30 -1.47
CA GLY A 16 -2.05 9.43 -1.96
C GLY A 16 -1.44 10.79 -1.65
N PHE A 17 -1.41 11.18 -0.38
CA PHE A 17 -1.10 12.57 0.00
C PHE A 17 0.38 12.93 -0.11
N VAL A 18 1.29 11.96 -0.01
CA VAL A 18 2.73 12.23 -0.17
C VAL A 18 3.15 12.04 -1.61
N TYR A 19 2.88 10.86 -2.19
CA TYR A 19 3.36 10.49 -3.51
C TYR A 19 2.38 10.83 -4.65
N GLY A 20 1.13 11.21 -4.38
CA GLY A 20 0.18 11.61 -5.42
C GLY A 20 -0.27 10.46 -6.32
N PHE A 21 -0.22 9.23 -5.83
CA PHE A 21 -0.80 8.09 -6.53
C PHE A 21 -2.31 8.03 -6.31
N PRO A 22 -3.05 7.43 -7.26
CA PRO A 22 -4.42 7.04 -7.01
C PRO A 22 -4.49 6.08 -5.82
N VAL A 23 -5.47 6.27 -4.95
CA VAL A 23 -5.76 5.36 -3.84
C VAL A 23 -7.17 4.83 -4.03
N SER A 24 -7.29 3.51 -4.18
CA SER A 24 -8.55 2.81 -4.41
C SER A 24 -9.34 3.35 -5.60
N GLY A 25 -8.62 3.73 -6.66
CA GLY A 25 -9.19 4.28 -7.88
C GLY A 25 -9.54 5.77 -7.82
N ARG A 26 -9.25 6.45 -6.70
CA ARG A 26 -9.49 7.89 -6.54
C ARG A 26 -8.19 8.63 -6.79
N GLU A 27 -8.22 9.61 -7.67
CA GLU A 27 -7.08 10.51 -7.84
C GLU A 27 -6.94 11.40 -6.61
N ILE A 28 -5.71 11.49 -6.10
CA ILE A 28 -5.36 12.30 -4.94
C ILE A 28 -4.24 13.24 -5.36
N GLU A 29 -4.42 14.53 -5.09
CA GLU A 29 -3.36 15.52 -5.28
C GLU A 29 -2.38 15.42 -4.10
N GLY A 30 -1.23 14.78 -4.36
CA GLY A 30 -0.17 14.63 -3.38
C GLY A 30 0.82 15.79 -3.39
N LEU A 31 1.68 15.81 -2.37
CA LEU A 31 2.80 16.76 -2.27
C LEU A 31 3.79 16.64 -3.43
N LEU A 32 3.95 15.43 -3.97
CA LEU A 32 4.85 15.12 -5.09
C LEU A 32 4.06 14.94 -6.39
N LEU A 33 4.59 15.53 -7.46
CA LEU A 33 4.14 15.28 -8.83
C LEU A 33 4.75 13.99 -9.35
N THR A 34 4.06 12.88 -9.12
CA THR A 34 4.54 11.56 -9.53
C THR A 34 3.95 11.17 -10.88
N LYS A 35 4.83 10.89 -11.85
CA LYS A 35 4.45 10.35 -13.16
C LYS A 35 4.95 8.94 -13.28
N VAL A 36 4.03 8.00 -13.47
CA VAL A 36 4.38 6.59 -13.55
C VAL A 36 4.19 6.09 -14.98
N LYS A 37 5.20 5.38 -15.46
CA LYS A 37 5.23 4.76 -16.78
C LYS A 37 5.54 3.28 -16.60
N GLY A 38 4.78 2.43 -17.29
CA GLY A 38 4.98 1.00 -17.23
C GLY A 38 3.67 0.23 -17.35
N PRO A 39 3.74 -1.11 -17.36
CA PRO A 39 2.56 -1.95 -17.49
C PRO A 39 1.71 -1.91 -16.22
N ALA A 40 0.39 -2.01 -16.37
CA ALA A 40 -0.57 -1.90 -15.27
C ALA A 40 -0.34 -2.92 -14.15
N TRP A 41 0.18 -4.11 -14.45
CA TRP A 41 0.50 -5.11 -13.42
C TRP A 41 1.64 -4.67 -12.49
N LEU A 42 2.52 -3.77 -12.94
CA LEU A 42 3.64 -3.25 -12.16
C LEU A 42 3.29 -1.92 -11.47
N THR A 43 2.50 -1.09 -12.13
CA THR A 43 2.13 0.25 -11.64
C THR A 43 0.84 0.26 -10.82
N GLY A 44 0.02 -0.79 -10.98
CA GLY A 44 -1.34 -0.93 -10.46
C GLY A 44 -2.39 -0.09 -11.19
N GLY A 45 -2.02 0.54 -12.32
CA GLY A 45 -2.95 1.23 -13.20
C GLY A 45 -3.72 2.34 -12.50
N THR A 46 -5.05 2.32 -12.64
CA THR A 46 -5.94 3.33 -12.04
C THR A 46 -6.04 3.22 -10.52
N PHE A 47 -5.63 2.10 -9.94
CA PHE A 47 -5.66 1.89 -8.49
C PHE A 47 -4.37 2.32 -7.79
N GLY A 48 -3.34 2.72 -8.54
CA GLY A 48 -2.02 3.03 -7.97
C GLY A 48 -1.29 1.78 -7.49
N PRO A 49 -0.10 1.94 -6.87
CA PRO A 49 0.76 0.85 -6.41
C PRO A 49 0.05 -0.24 -5.58
N GLU A 50 -1.02 0.07 -4.84
CA GLU A 50 -1.80 -0.94 -4.12
C GLU A 50 -2.45 -2.00 -5.04
N GLY A 51 -2.78 -1.64 -6.28
CA GLY A 51 -3.30 -2.55 -7.30
C GLY A 51 -2.23 -3.31 -8.06
N SER A 52 -0.94 -3.08 -7.75
CA SER A 52 0.17 -3.71 -8.46
C SER A 52 0.55 -5.09 -7.89
N PHE A 53 1.28 -5.87 -8.67
CA PHE A 53 1.91 -7.10 -8.21
C PHE A 53 2.86 -6.85 -7.03
N ILE A 54 3.58 -5.72 -7.03
CA ILE A 54 4.46 -5.34 -5.92
C ILE A 54 3.62 -5.06 -4.66
N GLY A 55 2.51 -4.31 -4.79
CA GLY A 55 1.57 -4.04 -3.71
C GLY A 55 1.03 -5.32 -3.08
N LEU A 56 0.66 -6.30 -3.91
CA LEU A 56 0.23 -7.63 -3.46
C LEU A 56 1.31 -8.34 -2.64
N ILE A 57 2.56 -8.37 -3.12
CA ILE A 57 3.66 -9.01 -2.39
C ILE A 57 3.92 -8.32 -1.06
N ILE A 58 3.91 -6.99 -1.01
CA ILE A 58 4.07 -6.22 0.23
C ILE A 58 2.95 -6.54 1.22
N ALA A 59 1.69 -6.54 0.77
CA ALA A 59 0.56 -6.87 1.61
C ALA A 59 0.67 -8.29 2.20
N LEU A 60 1.09 -9.27 1.39
CA LEU A 60 1.33 -10.64 1.87
C LEU A 60 2.45 -10.70 2.91
N LEU A 61 3.58 -10.02 2.67
CA LEU A 61 4.69 -9.99 3.61
C LEU A 61 4.31 -9.35 4.95
N VAL A 62 3.59 -8.21 4.93
CA VAL A 62 3.11 -7.56 6.15
C VAL A 62 2.17 -8.48 6.94
N ASN A 63 1.27 -9.19 6.25
CA ASN A 63 0.39 -10.16 6.90
C ASN A 63 1.15 -11.34 7.50
N LEU A 64 2.13 -11.91 6.79
CA LEU A 64 2.97 -13.00 7.30
C LEU A 64 3.79 -12.56 8.52
N ILE A 65 4.44 -11.39 8.43
CA ILE A 65 5.20 -10.81 9.55
C ILE A 65 4.29 -10.64 10.77
N MET A 66 3.09 -10.09 10.58
CA MET A 66 2.14 -9.95 11.68
C MET A 66 1.69 -11.29 12.25
N PHE A 67 1.41 -12.27 11.40
CA PHE A 67 1.04 -13.62 11.83
C PHE A 67 2.13 -14.25 12.70
N PHE A 68 3.39 -14.21 12.25
CA PHE A 68 4.52 -14.74 13.02
C PHE A 68 4.79 -13.92 14.29
N TYR A 69 4.72 -12.60 14.24
CA TYR A 69 4.89 -11.75 15.41
C TYR A 69 3.87 -12.07 16.52
N LEU A 70 2.60 -12.25 16.15
CA LEU A 70 1.55 -12.64 17.10
C LEU A 70 1.79 -14.06 17.62
N ARG A 71 2.16 -15.00 16.75
CA ARG A 71 2.46 -16.38 17.14
C ARG A 71 3.60 -16.49 18.13
N LEU A 72 4.66 -15.67 17.99
CA LEU A 72 5.79 -15.64 18.90
C LEU A 72 5.50 -14.93 20.22
N ARG A 73 4.48 -14.07 20.25
CA ARG A 73 4.08 -13.33 21.45
C ARG A 73 3.08 -14.09 22.32
N GLU A 74 2.25 -14.93 21.70
CA GLU A 74 1.26 -15.78 22.38
C GLU A 74 1.79 -17.18 22.71
N GLY A 75 2.98 -17.54 22.23
CA GLY A 75 3.66 -18.81 22.48
C GLY A 75 4.62 -18.80 23.67
#